data_AF-A0A3B0WD90-F1
#
_entry.id   AF-A0A3B0WD90-F1
#
_cell.length_a   1.000
_cell.length_b   1.000
_cell.length_c   1.000
_cell.angle_alpha   90.00
_cell.angle_beta   90.00
_cell.angle_gamma   90.00
#
_symmetry.space_group_name_H-M   'P 1'
#
loop_
_entity.id
_entity.type
_entity.pdbx_description
1 polymer ?
#
loop_
_entity_poly.entity_id
_entity_poly.type
_entity_poly.pdbx_seq_one_letter_code
_entity_poly.pdbx_strand_id
1 'polypeptide(L)' 'MLHVHTRGQGMCGVYTHEVAETKTALVNEYAREYEHPLLCVAEVV' A
#
# COMPACT_ATOMS: atom_id res chain seq x y z
N MET A 1 4.50 5.51 8.60
CA MET A 1 3.58 4.83 9.55
C MET A 1 2.69 5.82 10.29
N LEU A 2 3.23 6.70 11.15
CA LEU A 2 2.40 7.61 11.99
C LEU A 2 1.39 8.47 11.20
N HIS A 3 1.71 8.84 9.96
CA HIS A 3 0.78 9.53 9.07
C HIS A 3 -0.49 8.69 8.82
N VAL A 4 -0.36 7.42 8.42
CA VAL A 4 -1.49 6.49 8.23
C VAL A 4 -2.27 6.33 9.53
N HIS A 5 -1.58 6.15 10.65
CA HIS A 5 -2.22 5.97 11.96
C HIS A 5 -3.07 7.18 12.38
N THR A 6 -2.58 8.40 12.12
CA THR A 6 -3.26 9.64 12.55
C THR A 6 -4.23 10.22 11.52
N ARG A 7 -4.11 9.82 10.24
CA ARG A 7 -4.90 10.39 9.12
C ARG A 7 -5.74 9.36 8.37
N GLY A 8 -5.68 8.07 8.74
CA GLY A 8 -6.40 6.98 8.10
C GLY A 8 -5.79 6.45 6.80
N GLN A 9 -4.89 7.22 6.17
CA GLN A 9 -4.19 6.84 4.93
C GLN A 9 -2.87 7.60 4.81
N GLY A 10 -2.00 7.21 3.89
CA GLY A 10 -0.75 7.92 3.62
C GLY A 10 -0.06 7.43 2.36
N MET A 11 0.50 8.36 1.58
CA MET A 11 1.26 8.07 0.37
C MET A 11 2.59 7.39 0.72
N CYS A 12 2.84 6.22 0.14
CA CYS A 12 4.07 5.44 0.34
C CYS A 12 5.14 5.72 -0.73
N GLY A 13 4.73 6.18 -1.92
CA GLY A 13 5.64 6.59 -3.00
C GLY A 13 4.91 6.85 -4.31
N VAL A 14 5.61 7.43 -5.29
CA VAL A 14 5.13 7.64 -6.67
C VAL A 14 5.98 6.79 -7.61
N TYR A 15 5.32 6.03 -8.48
CA TYR A 15 5.97 5.08 -9.38
C TYR A 15 5.28 5.08 -10.75
N THR A 16 5.90 4.47 -11.75
CA THR A 16 5.22 4.11 -13.00
C THR A 16 4.14 3.06 -12.73
N HIS A 17 3.15 2.97 -13.62
CA HIS A 17 1.97 2.11 -13.47
C HIS A 17 2.34 0.67 -13.05
N GLU A 18 3.19 -0.01 -13.81
CA GLU A 18 3.56 -1.41 -13.57
C GLU A 18 4.28 -1.61 -12.22
N VAL A 19 5.10 -0.64 -11.81
CA VAL A 19 5.82 -0.68 -10.53
C VAL A 19 4.86 -0.45 -9.36
N ALA A 20 3.89 0.47 -9.51
CA ALA A 20 2.86 0.70 -8.50
C ALA A 20 1.98 -0.54 -8.32
N GLU A 21 1.53 -1.15 -9.42
CA GLU A 21 0.72 -2.38 -9.40
C GLU A 21 1.45 -3.52 -8.68
N THR A 22 2.71 -3.78 -9.07
CA THR A 22 3.54 -4.84 -8.48
C THR A 22 3.72 -4.63 -6.98
N LYS A 23 4.06 -3.41 -6.54
CA LYS A 23 4.27 -3.10 -5.13
C LYS A 23 3.01 -3.24 -4.30
N THR A 24 1.88 -2.81 -4.85
CA THR A 24 0.58 -2.90 -4.17
C THR A 24 0.19 -4.35 -3.95
N ALA A 25 0.37 -5.22 -4.95
CA ALA A 25 0.13 -6.65 -4.85
C ALA A 25 1.01 -7.30 -3.77
N LEU A 26 2.33 -7.05 -3.79
CA LEU A 26 3.28 -7.63 -2.82
C LEU A 26 2.95 -7.25 -1.37
N VAL A 27 2.63 -5.98 -1.11
CA VAL A 27 2.30 -5.52 0.25
C VAL A 27 1.00 -6.16 0.75
N ASN A 28 -0.01 -6.27 -0.12
CA ASN A 28 -1.28 -6.89 0.25
C ASN A 28 -1.14 -8.41 0.46
N GLU A 29 -0.35 -9.10 -0.35
CA GLU A 29 -0.05 -10.52 -0.17
C GLU A 29 0.67 -10.76 1.16
N TYR A 30 1.72 -9.98 1.44
CA TYR A 30 2.43 -10.04 2.71
C TYR A 30 1.52 -9.76 3.90
N ALA A 31 0.65 -8.74 3.82
CA ALA A 31 -0.31 -8.49 4.90
C ALA A 31 -1.24 -9.70 5.16
N ARG A 32 -1.72 -10.34 4.09
CA ARG A 32 -2.60 -11.53 4.20
C ARG A 32 -1.87 -12.75 4.76
N GLU A 33 -0.62 -12.98 4.35
CA GLU A 33 0.22 -14.09 4.84
C GLU A 33 0.38 -14.05 6.36
N TYR A 34 0.46 -12.85 6.94
CA TYR A 34 0.61 -12.63 8.37
C TYR A 34 -0.72 -12.26 9.07
N GLU A 35 -1.87 -12.55 8.45
CA GLU A 35 -3.19 -12.34 9.02
C GLU A 35 -3.46 -10.88 9.46
N HIS A 36 -2.91 -9.92 8.73
CA HIS A 36 -3.08 -8.49 9.00
C HIS A 36 -4.09 -7.84 8.04
N PRO A 37 -4.96 -6.95 8.54
CA PRO A 37 -6.00 -6.31 7.73
C PRO A 37 -5.50 -5.10 6.92
N LEU A 38 -4.17 -4.96 6.76
CA LEU A 38 -3.59 -3.82 6.05
C LEU A 38 -4.04 -3.81 4.59
N LEU A 39 -4.40 -2.63 4.09
CA LEU A 39 -4.76 -2.40 2.70
C LEU A 39 -3.80 -1.40 2.06
N CYS A 40 -3.19 -1.80 0.95
CA CYS A 40 -2.42 -0.96 0.04
C CYS A 40 -3.20 -0.78 -1.27
N VAL A 41 -3.21 0.42 -1.83
CA VAL A 41 -3.88 0.75 -3.11
C VAL A 41 -2.95 1.58 -4.00
N ALA A 42 -3.11 1.41 -5.32
CA ALA A 42 -2.50 2.29 -6.33
C ALA A 42 -3.55 3.25 -6.87
N GLU A 43 -3.21 4.54 -6.94
CA GLU A 43 -4.07 5.61 -7.44
C GLU A 43 -3.31 6.42 -8.49
N VAL A 44 -4.02 6.91 -9.52
CA VAL A 44 -3.48 7.85 -10.50
C VAL A 44 -3.39 9.21 -9.84
N VAL A 45 -2.22 9.86 -9.97
CA VAL A 45 -1.92 11.17 -9.38
C VAL A 45 -1.89 12.25 -10.45
#